data_AF-Q9S9N8-F1
#
_entry.id   AF-Q9S9N8-F1
#
_cell.length_a   1.000
_cell.length_b   1.000
_cell.length_c   1.000
_cell.angle_alpha   90.00
_cell.angle_beta   90.00
_cell.angle_gamma   90.00
#
_symmetry.space_group_name_H-M   'P 1'
#
loop_
_entity.id
_entity.type
_entity.pdbx_description
1 polymer ?
#
loop_
_entity_poly.entity_id
_entity_poly.type
_entity_poly.pdbx_seq_one_letter_code
_entity_poly.pdbx_strand_id
1 'polypeptide(L)'
;MAAETASGSNRSISNSPLIENSDSNQILVPEKKSWKNFFSYLGPGFLVSIAYIDPGNFETDLQSGAQYKYELLWIILVASCAALVIQSLAANLGVVTGKHLAEHCRAEYSKVPNFMLWVVAEIAVVACDIPEVIGTAFALNMLFNIPVWIGVLLTGLSTLILLALQQYGIRKLEFLIAFLVFTIALCFFVELHYSKPDPKEVLYGLFVPQLKGNGATGLAISLLGAMVMPHNLFLHSALVLSRKIPRSVTGIKEACRYYLIESGLALMVAFLINVSVISVSGAVCNASDLSPEDRASCQDLDLNKASFLLRNVVGKWSSKLFAIALLASGQSSTITGTYAGQYVMQGFLDLRLEPWLRNFLTRCLAIIPSLIVALIGGSAGAGKLIIIASMILSFELPFALVPLLKFTSSKTKMGSHANSLVISSVTWIIGGLIMGINIYYLVSSFIKLLLHSHMNLVAIVFLGVLGFSGIATYLAAISYLVLRKNRESSSTHFLDFSNSQTEETLPREDIANMQLPNRVAVIGDLN
;
A
#
# COMPACT_ATOMS: atom_id res chain seq x y z
N MET A 1 -3.50 64.03 47.70
CA MET A 1 -4.93 63.72 47.55
C MET A 1 -5.13 63.13 46.16
N ALA A 2 -5.63 61.89 46.09
CA ALA A 2 -6.06 61.14 44.90
C ALA A 2 -5.24 61.36 43.61
N ALA A 3 -4.24 60.50 43.38
CA ALA A 3 -3.61 60.35 42.07
C ALA A 3 -4.60 59.70 41.09
N GLU A 4 -4.72 60.31 39.93
CA GLU A 4 -5.70 60.04 38.88
C GLU A 4 -5.66 58.59 38.37
N THR A 5 -6.84 57.98 38.38
CA THR A 5 -7.15 56.71 37.75
C THR A 5 -7.17 56.86 36.22
N ALA A 6 -6.03 56.66 35.57
CA ALA A 6 -5.99 56.36 34.14
C ALA A 6 -6.38 54.87 33.96
N SER A 7 -7.68 54.65 33.78
CA SER A 7 -8.27 53.39 33.31
C SER A 7 -7.69 53.05 31.94
N GLY A 8 -6.60 52.29 31.94
CA GLY A 8 -6.05 51.66 30.76
C GLY A 8 -7.06 50.65 30.23
N SER A 9 -7.78 51.04 29.18
CA SER A 9 -8.55 50.16 28.32
C SER A 9 -7.65 48.99 27.91
N ASN A 10 -7.85 47.83 28.55
CA ASN A 10 -7.43 46.55 28.03
C ASN A 10 -8.18 46.36 26.71
N ARG A 11 -7.58 46.85 25.62
CA ARG A 11 -7.84 46.34 24.28
C ARG A 11 -7.46 44.87 24.35
N SER A 12 -8.45 44.03 24.64
CA SER A 12 -8.45 42.63 24.30
C SER A 12 -8.02 42.57 22.84
N ILE A 13 -6.78 42.18 22.62
CA ILE A 13 -6.33 41.73 21.32
C ILE A 13 -7.28 40.59 21.00
N SER A 14 -8.23 40.90 20.13
CA SER A 14 -9.13 39.93 19.54
C SER A 14 -8.26 38.78 19.07
N ASN A 15 -8.38 37.62 19.72
CA ASN A 15 -7.86 36.35 19.22
C ASN A 15 -8.70 35.93 18.01
N SER A 16 -8.83 36.82 17.01
CA SER A 16 -9.26 36.47 15.68
C SER A 16 -8.21 35.50 15.15
N PRO A 17 -8.54 34.22 14.90
CA PRO A 17 -7.57 33.29 14.35
C PRO A 17 -7.09 33.84 13.00
N LEU A 18 -5.78 33.99 12.84
CA LEU A 18 -5.10 34.55 11.66
C LEU A 18 -5.17 33.64 10.42
N ILE A 19 -6.16 32.76 10.31
CA ILE A 19 -6.34 31.87 9.16
C ILE A 19 -7.84 31.79 8.86
N GLU A 20 -8.27 32.57 7.86
CA GLU A 20 -9.56 32.36 7.19
C GLU A 20 -9.61 30.94 6.61
N ASN A 21 -10.54 30.14 7.12
CA ASN A 21 -11.14 28.97 6.48
C ASN A 21 -10.20 28.08 5.64
N SER A 22 -9.47 27.18 6.32
CA SER A 22 -8.88 25.96 5.74
C SER A 22 -9.93 24.89 5.32
N ASP A 23 -11.19 25.29 5.15
CA ASP A 23 -12.30 24.43 4.75
C ASP A 23 -12.30 24.06 3.26
N SER A 24 -11.42 24.65 2.45
CA SER A 24 -11.51 24.68 1.00
C SER A 24 -11.11 23.40 0.26
N ASN A 25 -10.54 22.39 0.92
CA ASN A 25 -9.99 21.23 0.23
C ASN A 25 -10.45 19.84 0.73
N GLN A 26 -11.25 19.76 1.79
CA GLN A 26 -11.91 18.52 2.15
C GLN A 26 -13.26 18.42 1.44
N ILE A 27 -13.57 17.26 0.84
CA ILE A 27 -14.84 17.07 0.16
C ILE A 27 -15.96 16.99 1.22
N LEU A 28 -16.86 17.99 1.21
CA LEU A 28 -18.10 17.98 1.99
C LEU A 28 -19.03 16.91 1.42
N VAL A 29 -19.30 15.86 2.21
CA VAL A 29 -20.30 14.86 1.85
C VAL A 29 -21.69 15.38 2.23
N PRO A 30 -22.66 15.49 1.30
CA PRO A 30 -24.01 15.93 1.62
C PRO A 30 -24.73 14.96 2.58
N GLU A 31 -25.50 15.46 3.56
CA GLU A 31 -26.17 14.63 4.58
C GLU A 31 -27.34 13.76 4.08
N LYS A 32 -27.80 13.91 2.83
CA LYS A 32 -28.98 13.17 2.34
C LYS A 32 -28.62 11.78 1.82
N LYS A 33 -29.28 10.73 2.32
CA LYS A 33 -29.27 9.35 1.79
C LYS A 33 -29.58 9.32 0.28
N SER A 34 -28.56 9.38 -0.55
CA SER A 34 -28.68 9.20 -2.00
C SER A 34 -27.43 8.53 -2.54
N TRP A 35 -27.58 7.75 -3.61
CA TRP A 35 -26.45 7.17 -4.36
C TRP A 35 -25.46 8.22 -4.85
N LYS A 36 -25.89 9.50 -4.93
CA LYS A 36 -25.00 10.64 -5.20
C LYS A 36 -23.89 10.81 -4.15
N ASN A 37 -24.10 10.39 -2.90
CA ASN A 37 -23.08 10.43 -1.85
C ASN A 37 -21.96 9.40 -2.07
N PHE A 38 -22.26 8.27 -2.71
CA PHE A 38 -21.25 7.25 -3.01
C PHE A 38 -20.12 7.82 -3.87
N PHE A 39 -20.46 8.66 -4.86
CA PHE A 39 -19.46 9.34 -5.69
C PHE A 39 -18.58 10.34 -4.91
N SER A 40 -19.04 10.87 -3.77
CA SER A 40 -18.21 11.73 -2.92
C SER A 40 -17.22 10.94 -2.06
N TYR A 41 -17.57 9.69 -1.71
CA TYR A 41 -16.68 8.80 -0.98
C TYR A 41 -15.67 8.10 -1.90
N LEU A 42 -16.03 7.86 -3.17
CA LEU A 42 -15.17 7.23 -4.18
C LEU A 42 -13.79 7.92 -4.28
N GLY A 43 -12.71 7.14 -4.22
CA GLY A 43 -11.34 7.60 -4.34
C GLY A 43 -10.36 6.74 -3.52
N PRO A 44 -10.42 6.77 -2.17
CA PRO A 44 -9.49 6.08 -1.29
C PRO A 44 -9.31 4.58 -1.58
N GLY A 45 -10.41 3.85 -1.81
CA GLY A 45 -10.38 2.42 -2.08
C GLY A 45 -9.66 2.09 -3.39
N PHE A 46 -9.81 2.93 -4.42
CA PHE A 46 -9.08 2.79 -5.67
C PHE A 46 -7.58 3.07 -5.51
N LEU A 47 -7.21 4.08 -4.72
CA LEU A 47 -5.81 4.39 -4.45
C LEU A 47 -5.10 3.23 -3.72
N VAL A 48 -5.81 2.61 -2.78
CA VAL A 48 -5.38 1.42 -2.04
C VAL A 48 -5.29 0.18 -2.94
N SER A 49 -6.18 0.04 -3.92
CA SER A 49 -6.16 -1.09 -4.86
C SER A 49 -4.94 -1.10 -5.79
N ILE A 50 -4.31 0.06 -6.04
CA ILE A 50 -3.09 0.14 -6.86
C ILE A 50 -1.96 -0.72 -6.31
N ALA A 51 -1.81 -0.77 -4.99
CA ALA A 51 -0.80 -1.59 -4.33
C ALA A 51 -0.97 -3.10 -4.62
N TYR A 52 -2.11 -3.53 -5.14
CA TYR A 52 -2.36 -4.93 -5.53
C TYR A 52 -2.12 -5.18 -7.02
N ILE A 53 -1.82 -4.14 -7.80
CA ILE A 53 -1.57 -4.19 -9.25
C ILE A 53 -0.24 -3.49 -9.59
N ASP A 54 0.67 -3.41 -8.63
CA ASP A 54 1.99 -2.82 -8.80
C ASP A 54 2.94 -3.78 -9.55
N PRO A 55 4.11 -3.32 -10.00
CA PRO A 55 5.05 -4.18 -10.71
C PRO A 55 5.54 -5.38 -9.86
N GLY A 56 5.60 -5.21 -8.53
CA GLY A 56 5.99 -6.29 -7.62
C GLY A 56 4.99 -7.44 -7.63
N ASN A 57 3.69 -7.14 -7.59
CA ASN A 57 2.64 -8.14 -7.69
C ASN A 57 2.60 -8.79 -9.08
N PHE A 58 2.77 -7.99 -10.16
CA PHE A 58 2.87 -8.54 -11.52
C PHE A 58 3.99 -9.55 -11.66
N GLU A 59 5.17 -9.31 -11.08
CA GLU A 59 6.26 -10.28 -11.13
C GLU A 59 5.86 -11.61 -10.46
N THR A 60 5.27 -11.56 -9.27
CA THR A 60 4.82 -12.77 -8.56
C THR A 60 3.67 -13.48 -9.26
N ASP A 61 2.75 -12.74 -9.87
CA ASP A 61 1.62 -13.29 -10.63
C ASP A 61 2.09 -13.97 -11.92
N LEU A 62 2.97 -13.31 -12.68
CA LEU A 62 3.56 -13.86 -13.88
C LEU A 62 4.32 -15.16 -13.56
N GLN A 63 5.16 -15.15 -12.53
CA GLN A 63 5.89 -16.35 -12.10
C GLN A 63 4.95 -17.49 -11.67
N SER A 64 3.84 -17.15 -10.98
CA SER A 64 2.82 -18.10 -10.55
C SER A 64 2.09 -18.76 -11.70
N GLY A 65 1.68 -17.98 -12.69
CA GLY A 65 1.09 -18.52 -13.92
C GLY A 65 2.08 -19.37 -14.71
N ALA A 66 3.34 -18.94 -14.82
CA ALA A 66 4.34 -19.64 -15.62
C ALA A 66 4.68 -21.04 -15.08
N GLN A 67 4.76 -21.18 -13.76
CA GLN A 67 5.16 -22.45 -13.12
C GLN A 67 3.97 -23.38 -12.79
N TYR A 68 2.83 -22.81 -12.40
CA TYR A 68 1.69 -23.57 -11.87
C TYR A 68 0.37 -23.34 -12.63
N LYS A 69 0.43 -22.67 -13.78
CA LYS A 69 -0.71 -22.41 -14.66
C LYS A 69 -1.85 -21.72 -13.89
N TYR A 70 -2.91 -22.45 -13.55
CA TYR A 70 -4.09 -21.92 -12.86
C TYR A 70 -4.24 -22.44 -11.43
N GLU A 71 -3.34 -23.32 -10.95
CA GLU A 71 -3.47 -23.98 -9.65
C GLU A 71 -3.42 -23.01 -8.46
N LEU A 72 -2.78 -21.84 -8.63
CA LEU A 72 -2.60 -20.85 -7.56
C LEU A 72 -3.67 -19.75 -7.53
N LEU A 73 -4.65 -19.76 -8.45
CA LEU A 73 -5.68 -18.73 -8.53
C LEU A 73 -6.54 -18.63 -7.25
N TRP A 74 -6.86 -19.76 -6.61
CA TRP A 74 -7.62 -19.76 -5.36
C TRP A 74 -6.87 -19.02 -4.23
N ILE A 75 -5.54 -18.95 -4.25
CA ILE A 75 -4.75 -18.22 -3.26
C ILE A 75 -4.93 -16.73 -3.45
N ILE A 76 -4.93 -16.24 -4.71
CA ILE A 76 -5.25 -14.84 -5.00
C ILE A 76 -6.66 -14.51 -4.48
N LEU A 77 -7.63 -15.40 -4.68
CA LEU A 77 -9.00 -15.19 -4.20
C LEU A 77 -9.05 -15.06 -2.67
N VAL A 78 -8.42 -16.00 -1.96
CA VAL A 78 -8.36 -15.99 -0.49
C VAL A 78 -7.61 -14.76 0.02
N ALA A 79 -6.48 -14.42 -0.59
CA ALA A 79 -5.68 -13.26 -0.24
C ALA A 79 -6.43 -11.95 -0.52
N SER A 80 -7.19 -11.85 -1.61
CA SER A 80 -8.03 -10.68 -1.92
C SER A 80 -9.18 -10.51 -0.91
N CYS A 81 -9.82 -11.60 -0.51
CA CYS A 81 -10.84 -11.59 0.54
C CYS A 81 -10.23 -11.16 1.89
N ALA A 82 -9.07 -11.70 2.25
CA ALA A 82 -8.36 -11.33 3.47
C ALA A 82 -7.93 -9.86 3.45
N ALA A 83 -7.41 -9.39 2.31
CA ALA A 83 -7.05 -8.01 2.06
C ALA A 83 -8.25 -7.08 2.25
N LEU A 84 -9.42 -7.40 1.68
CA LEU A 84 -10.65 -6.61 1.87
C LEU A 84 -11.01 -6.48 3.34
N VAL A 85 -10.95 -7.57 4.10
CA VAL A 85 -11.24 -7.56 5.54
C VAL A 85 -10.24 -6.67 6.28
N ILE A 86 -8.93 -6.86 6.09
CA ILE A 86 -7.90 -6.08 6.77
C ILE A 86 -7.93 -4.60 6.37
N GLN A 87 -8.12 -4.30 5.08
CA GLN A 87 -8.24 -2.93 4.58
C GLN A 87 -9.50 -2.24 5.12
N SER A 88 -10.61 -2.97 5.28
CA SER A 88 -11.80 -2.42 5.93
C SER A 88 -11.54 -2.02 7.38
N LEU A 89 -10.66 -2.75 8.10
CA LEU A 89 -10.25 -2.37 9.46
C LEU A 89 -9.44 -1.08 9.46
N ALA A 90 -8.49 -0.94 8.52
CA ALA A 90 -7.69 0.27 8.38
C ALA A 90 -8.57 1.49 8.09
N ALA A 91 -9.50 1.36 7.15
CA ALA A 91 -10.50 2.39 6.84
C ALA A 91 -11.37 2.72 8.06
N ASN A 92 -11.93 1.71 8.73
CA ASN A 92 -12.79 1.91 9.90
C ASN A 92 -12.04 2.59 11.06
N LEU A 93 -10.77 2.24 11.28
CA LEU A 93 -9.95 2.90 12.29
C LEU A 93 -9.86 4.40 12.03
N GLY A 94 -9.55 4.80 10.79
CA GLY A 94 -9.49 6.21 10.39
C GLY A 94 -10.85 6.91 10.56
N VAL A 95 -11.91 6.33 10.04
CA VAL A 95 -13.27 6.92 10.05
C VAL A 95 -13.78 7.14 11.48
N VAL A 96 -13.66 6.14 12.35
CA VAL A 96 -14.19 6.18 13.72
C VAL A 96 -13.38 7.18 14.56
N THR A 97 -12.06 7.01 14.57
CA THR A 97 -11.20 7.75 15.51
C THR A 97 -10.80 9.13 15.00
N GLY A 98 -10.93 9.40 13.70
CA GLY A 98 -10.44 10.62 13.07
C GLY A 98 -8.92 10.71 12.99
N LYS A 99 -8.20 9.63 13.34
CA LYS A 99 -6.74 9.51 13.34
C LYS A 99 -6.31 8.27 12.58
N HIS A 100 -5.20 8.36 11.87
CA HIS A 100 -4.70 7.23 11.09
C HIS A 100 -3.78 6.32 11.91
N LEU A 101 -3.45 5.14 11.38
CA LEU A 101 -2.77 4.07 12.12
C LEU A 101 -1.44 4.52 12.73
N ALA A 102 -0.63 5.30 11.99
CA ALA A 102 0.66 5.81 12.46
C ALA A 102 0.52 6.79 13.64
N GLU A 103 -0.50 7.65 13.65
CA GLU A 103 -0.80 8.55 14.78
C GLU A 103 -1.23 7.77 16.02
N HIS A 104 -2.01 6.70 15.84
CA HIS A 104 -2.36 5.80 16.94
C HIS A 104 -1.12 5.12 17.52
N CYS A 105 -0.22 4.64 16.67
CA CYS A 105 1.06 4.08 17.12
C CYS A 105 1.85 5.10 17.96
N ARG A 106 1.94 6.36 17.52
CA ARG A 106 2.64 7.41 18.26
C ARG A 106 1.99 7.73 19.61
N ALA A 107 0.66 7.77 19.67
CA ALA A 107 -0.05 8.00 20.93
C ALA A 107 0.07 6.81 21.91
N GLU A 108 0.27 5.62 21.37
CA GLU A 108 0.23 4.36 22.11
C GLU A 108 1.61 3.91 22.62
N TYR A 109 2.64 4.03 21.79
CA TYR A 109 4.00 3.54 22.07
C TYR A 109 4.87 4.65 22.68
N SER A 110 5.84 4.26 23.52
CA SER A 110 6.84 5.21 24.02
C SER A 110 7.80 5.64 22.91
N LYS A 111 8.61 6.69 23.16
CA LYS A 111 9.48 7.32 22.15
C LYS A 111 10.37 6.31 21.40
N VAL A 112 10.97 5.35 22.11
CA VAL A 112 11.92 4.39 21.52
C VAL A 112 11.21 3.36 20.60
N PRO A 113 10.21 2.57 21.05
CA PRO A 113 9.49 1.67 20.15
C PRO A 113 8.78 2.40 19.00
N ASN A 114 8.23 3.59 19.24
CA ASN A 114 7.63 4.41 18.18
C ASN A 114 8.65 4.78 17.10
N PHE A 115 9.85 5.19 17.50
CA PHE A 115 10.93 5.50 16.55
C PHE A 115 11.37 4.25 15.77
N MET A 116 11.47 3.09 16.42
CA MET A 116 11.81 1.84 15.73
C MET A 116 10.73 1.41 14.72
N LEU A 117 9.45 1.54 15.09
CA LEU A 117 8.34 1.30 14.16
C LEU A 117 8.39 2.24 12.96
N TRP A 118 8.73 3.52 13.20
CA TRP A 118 8.93 4.47 12.10
C TRP A 118 10.07 4.04 11.17
N VAL A 119 11.24 3.66 11.70
CA VAL A 119 12.38 3.22 10.88
C VAL A 119 11.99 2.02 10.01
N VAL A 120 11.30 1.04 10.57
CA VAL A 120 10.87 -0.15 9.82
C VAL A 120 9.83 0.21 8.74
N ALA A 121 8.84 1.04 9.07
CA ALA A 121 7.84 1.52 8.10
C ALA A 121 8.46 2.38 7.00
N GLU A 122 9.47 3.20 7.32
CA GLU A 122 10.23 4.01 6.38
C GLU A 122 10.99 3.14 5.38
N ILE A 123 11.68 2.11 5.88
CA ILE A 123 12.38 1.13 5.05
C ILE A 123 11.40 0.39 4.13
N ALA A 124 10.20 0.06 4.62
CA ALA A 124 9.17 -0.58 3.82
C ALA A 124 8.64 0.32 2.70
N VAL A 125 8.48 1.63 2.95
CA VAL A 125 8.12 2.61 1.90
C VAL A 125 9.20 2.66 0.83
N VAL A 126 10.48 2.72 1.22
CA VAL A 126 11.59 2.68 0.23
C VAL A 126 11.63 1.35 -0.52
N ALA A 127 11.36 0.23 0.14
CA ALA A 127 11.29 -1.07 -0.50
C ALA A 127 10.13 -1.17 -1.51
N CYS A 128 8.97 -0.60 -1.19
CA CYS A 128 7.84 -0.51 -2.11
C CYS A 128 8.19 0.28 -3.38
N ASP A 129 9.03 1.32 -3.26
CA ASP A 129 9.43 2.16 -4.40
C ASP A 129 10.33 1.43 -5.41
N ILE A 130 11.03 0.37 -4.99
CA ILE A 130 12.00 -0.37 -5.83
C ILE A 130 11.32 -1.07 -7.01
N PRO A 131 10.30 -1.93 -6.82
CA PRO A 131 9.54 -2.53 -7.93
C PRO A 131 9.00 -1.50 -8.93
N GLU A 132 8.61 -0.33 -8.46
CA GLU A 132 8.05 0.75 -9.29
C GLU A 132 9.11 1.33 -10.23
N VAL A 133 10.30 1.59 -9.69
CA VAL A 133 11.45 2.12 -10.44
C VAL A 133 11.90 1.10 -11.49
N ILE A 134 12.03 -0.16 -11.09
CA ILE A 134 12.51 -1.23 -11.98
C ILE A 134 11.46 -1.59 -13.02
N GLY A 135 10.19 -1.73 -12.63
CA GLY A 135 9.08 -1.98 -13.54
C GLY A 135 8.92 -0.87 -14.57
N THR A 136 9.02 0.39 -14.15
CA THR A 136 9.02 1.54 -15.06
C THR A 136 10.22 1.50 -16.01
N ALA A 137 11.42 1.17 -15.52
CA ALA A 137 12.61 1.05 -16.36
C ALA A 137 12.48 -0.07 -17.40
N PHE A 138 11.90 -1.21 -17.03
CA PHE A 138 11.57 -2.28 -17.97
C PHE A 138 10.52 -1.88 -19.00
N ALA A 139 9.47 -1.16 -18.59
CA ALA A 139 8.49 -0.64 -19.53
C ALA A 139 9.11 0.34 -20.54
N LEU A 140 10.00 1.24 -20.10
CA LEU A 140 10.74 2.15 -20.99
C LEU A 140 11.69 1.39 -21.92
N ASN A 141 12.33 0.32 -21.43
CA ASN A 141 13.14 -0.57 -22.24
C ASN A 141 12.31 -1.24 -23.35
N MET A 142 11.10 -1.70 -23.04
CA MET A 142 10.21 -2.35 -24.01
C MET A 142 9.63 -1.37 -25.05
N LEU A 143 9.25 -0.16 -24.64
CA LEU A 143 8.60 0.82 -25.52
C LEU A 143 9.56 1.55 -26.44
N PHE A 144 10.72 1.95 -25.91
CA PHE A 144 11.66 2.84 -26.59
C PHE A 144 13.03 2.19 -26.84
N ASN A 145 13.23 0.92 -26.47
CA ASN A 145 14.53 0.22 -26.52
C ASN A 145 15.63 0.95 -25.73
N ILE A 146 15.24 1.67 -24.66
CA ILE A 146 16.19 2.39 -23.79
C ILE A 146 16.83 1.40 -22.82
N PRO A 147 18.17 1.36 -22.66
CA PRO A 147 18.84 0.52 -21.66
C PRO A 147 18.26 0.70 -20.26
N VAL A 148 18.13 -0.40 -19.51
CA VAL A 148 17.47 -0.41 -18.17
C VAL A 148 18.07 0.61 -17.22
N TRP A 149 19.40 0.79 -17.21
CA TRP A 149 20.07 1.78 -16.33
C TRP A 149 19.67 3.23 -16.68
N ILE A 150 19.49 3.57 -17.96
CA ILE A 150 18.95 4.87 -18.39
C ILE A 150 17.47 4.96 -17.99
N GLY A 151 16.71 3.87 -18.17
CA GLY A 151 15.33 3.78 -17.71
C GLY A 151 15.17 4.09 -16.22
N VAL A 152 16.04 3.54 -15.38
CA VAL A 152 16.10 3.81 -13.92
C VAL A 152 16.38 5.28 -13.64
N LEU A 153 17.28 5.93 -14.39
CA LEU A 153 17.53 7.37 -14.23
C LEU A 153 16.34 8.22 -14.69
N LEU A 154 15.65 7.82 -15.75
CA LEU A 154 14.47 8.51 -16.28
C LEU A 154 13.27 8.44 -15.33
N THR A 155 13.18 7.44 -14.45
CA THR A 155 12.14 7.43 -13.41
C THR A 155 12.29 8.62 -12.45
N GLY A 156 13.51 9.13 -12.25
CA GLY A 156 13.74 10.37 -11.51
C GLY A 156 12.96 11.55 -12.10
N LEU A 157 12.82 11.64 -13.43
CA LEU A 157 12.03 12.68 -14.08
C LEU A 157 10.53 12.49 -13.87
N SER A 158 10.05 11.25 -13.81
CA SER A 158 8.62 10.99 -13.57
C SER A 158 8.19 11.43 -12.17
N THR A 159 9.12 11.44 -11.19
CA THR A 159 8.86 12.00 -9.86
C THR A 159 8.58 13.52 -9.91
N LEU A 160 9.24 14.26 -10.80
CA LEU A 160 8.98 15.69 -10.99
C LEU A 160 7.59 15.93 -11.59
N ILE A 161 7.18 15.08 -12.53
CA ILE A 161 5.84 15.12 -13.12
C ILE A 161 4.79 14.83 -12.05
N LEU A 162 5.03 13.83 -11.20
CA LEU A 162 4.15 13.50 -10.07
C LEU A 162 4.03 14.68 -9.10
N LEU A 163 5.15 15.30 -8.73
CA LEU A 163 5.15 16.47 -7.85
C LEU A 163 4.37 17.64 -8.45
N ALA A 164 4.52 17.88 -9.76
CA ALA A 164 3.72 18.86 -10.47
C ALA A 164 2.22 18.50 -10.44
N LEU A 165 1.87 17.22 -10.61
CA LEU A 165 0.49 16.72 -10.55
C LEU A 165 -0.14 16.82 -9.16
N GLN A 166 0.63 16.56 -8.10
CA GLN A 166 0.15 16.66 -6.71
C GLN A 166 -0.32 18.09 -6.36
N GLN A 167 0.26 19.11 -6.98
CA GLN A 167 -0.15 20.51 -6.80
C GLN A 167 -1.57 20.80 -7.32
N TYR A 168 -2.12 19.97 -8.21
CA TYR A 168 -3.44 20.19 -8.82
C TYR A 168 -4.63 19.66 -8.00
N GLY A 169 -4.38 18.99 -6.87
CA GLY A 169 -5.40 18.57 -5.89
C GLY A 169 -5.87 17.10 -6.01
N ILE A 170 -6.43 16.59 -4.91
CA ILE A 170 -6.79 15.18 -4.70
C ILE A 170 -7.75 14.61 -5.76
N ARG A 171 -8.78 15.36 -6.19
CA ARG A 171 -9.77 14.84 -7.16
C ARG A 171 -9.18 14.55 -8.54
N LYS A 172 -8.23 15.37 -9.01
CA LYS A 172 -7.55 15.13 -10.30
C LYS A 172 -6.62 13.93 -10.23
N LEU A 173 -5.98 13.73 -9.08
CA LEU A 173 -5.17 12.55 -8.80
C LEU A 173 -6.02 11.27 -8.83
N GLU A 174 -7.18 11.27 -8.17
CA GLU A 174 -8.11 10.13 -8.19
C GLU A 174 -8.57 9.79 -9.61
N PHE A 175 -8.88 10.80 -10.42
CA PHE A 175 -9.23 10.59 -11.84
C PHE A 175 -8.06 10.01 -12.64
N LEU A 176 -6.84 10.53 -12.45
CA LEU A 176 -5.64 10.00 -13.10
C LEU A 176 -5.41 8.53 -12.72
N ILE A 177 -5.53 8.22 -11.44
CA ILE A 177 -5.43 6.85 -10.92
C ILE A 177 -6.48 5.95 -11.55
N ALA A 178 -7.75 6.36 -11.57
CA ALA A 178 -8.82 5.58 -12.18
C ALA A 178 -8.55 5.31 -13.66
N PHE A 179 -8.03 6.31 -14.39
CA PHE A 179 -7.61 6.18 -15.78
C PHE A 179 -6.45 5.19 -15.96
N LEU A 180 -5.44 5.23 -15.08
CA LEU A 180 -4.31 4.28 -15.11
C LEU A 180 -4.77 2.85 -14.81
N VAL A 181 -5.59 2.65 -13.78
CA VAL A 181 -6.19 1.34 -13.44
C VAL A 181 -7.02 0.81 -14.61
N PHE A 182 -7.85 1.65 -15.23
CA PHE A 182 -8.62 1.29 -16.41
C PHE A 182 -7.72 0.87 -17.58
N THR A 183 -6.62 1.59 -17.80
CA THR A 183 -5.65 1.26 -18.85
C THR A 183 -4.99 -0.11 -18.60
N ILE A 184 -4.58 -0.39 -17.36
CA ILE A 184 -4.02 -1.68 -16.95
C ILE A 184 -5.03 -2.80 -17.19
N ALA A 185 -6.27 -2.61 -16.70
CA ALA A 185 -7.35 -3.57 -16.89
C ALA A 185 -7.59 -3.86 -18.37
N LEU A 186 -7.71 -2.82 -19.20
CA LEU A 186 -7.93 -2.96 -20.63
C LEU A 186 -6.80 -3.74 -21.31
N CYS A 187 -5.53 -3.46 -20.97
CA CYS A 187 -4.39 -4.18 -21.53
C CYS A 187 -4.46 -5.67 -21.19
N PHE A 188 -4.63 -6.04 -19.92
CA PHE A 188 -4.66 -7.44 -19.52
C PHE A 188 -5.91 -8.19 -19.97
N PHE A 189 -7.08 -7.53 -20.03
CA PHE A 189 -8.27 -8.17 -20.58
C PHE A 189 -8.15 -8.44 -22.08
N VAL A 190 -7.49 -7.54 -22.83
CA VAL A 190 -7.16 -7.77 -24.23
C VAL A 190 -6.21 -8.95 -24.37
N GLU A 191 -5.13 -9.00 -23.57
CA GLU A 191 -4.18 -10.12 -23.59
C GLU A 191 -4.83 -11.45 -23.18
N LEU A 192 -5.72 -11.43 -22.19
CA LEU A 192 -6.50 -12.58 -21.76
C LEU A 192 -7.37 -13.11 -22.91
N HIS A 193 -8.03 -12.21 -23.64
CA HIS A 193 -8.84 -12.57 -24.79
C HIS A 193 -8.02 -13.23 -25.91
N TYR A 194 -6.83 -12.70 -26.21
CA TYR A 194 -5.95 -13.26 -27.24
C TYR A 194 -5.25 -14.54 -26.82
N SER A 195 -4.90 -14.69 -25.54
CA SER A 195 -4.22 -15.87 -25.01
C SER A 195 -5.13 -17.10 -24.91
N LYS A 196 -6.46 -16.91 -25.00
CA LYS A 196 -7.48 -17.97 -24.98
C LYS A 196 -7.26 -19.02 -23.88
N PRO A 197 -7.17 -18.63 -22.60
CA PRO A 197 -7.13 -19.61 -21.52
C PRO A 197 -8.43 -20.42 -21.50
N ASP A 198 -8.36 -21.71 -21.12
CA ASP A 198 -9.57 -22.50 -20.94
C ASP A 198 -10.37 -21.94 -19.74
N PRO A 199 -11.58 -21.38 -19.96
CA PRO A 199 -12.37 -20.81 -18.88
C PRO A 199 -12.73 -21.85 -17.81
N LYS A 200 -12.83 -23.13 -18.18
CA LYS A 200 -13.12 -24.20 -17.22
C LYS A 200 -11.95 -24.43 -16.28
N GLU A 201 -10.73 -24.46 -16.79
CA GLU A 201 -9.55 -24.67 -15.96
C GLU A 201 -9.25 -23.45 -15.08
N VAL A 202 -9.46 -22.23 -15.59
CA VAL A 202 -9.32 -20.99 -14.80
C VAL A 202 -10.32 -21.00 -13.64
N LEU A 203 -11.61 -21.28 -13.93
CA LEU A 203 -12.64 -21.35 -12.90
C LEU A 203 -12.37 -22.47 -11.90
N TYR A 204 -11.88 -23.61 -12.38
CA TYR A 204 -11.50 -24.74 -11.54
C TYR A 204 -10.33 -24.38 -10.62
N GLY A 205 -9.26 -23.78 -11.14
CA GLY A 205 -8.12 -23.31 -10.35
C GLY A 205 -8.47 -22.21 -9.35
N LEU A 206 -9.53 -21.44 -9.62
CA LEU A 206 -10.01 -20.38 -8.74
C LEU A 206 -10.77 -20.89 -7.52
N PHE A 207 -11.55 -21.97 -7.67
CA PHE A 207 -12.43 -22.48 -6.60
C PHE A 207 -11.98 -23.81 -6.00
N VAL A 208 -11.08 -24.55 -6.64
CA VAL A 208 -10.60 -25.85 -6.17
C VAL A 208 -9.16 -25.72 -5.68
N PRO A 209 -8.92 -25.79 -4.36
CA PRO A 209 -7.57 -25.72 -3.82
C PRO A 209 -6.72 -26.91 -4.29
N GLN A 210 -5.66 -26.63 -5.05
CA GLN A 210 -4.63 -27.60 -5.40
C GLN A 210 -3.26 -27.03 -5.04
N LEU A 211 -2.43 -27.86 -4.40
CA LEU A 211 -1.04 -27.57 -4.06
C LEU A 211 -0.25 -28.80 -4.47
N LYS A 212 0.01 -28.96 -5.77
CA LYS A 212 0.77 -30.09 -6.30
C LYS A 212 2.22 -29.67 -6.53
N GLY A 213 3.16 -30.43 -5.94
CA GLY A 213 4.59 -30.29 -6.20
C GLY A 213 5.40 -29.56 -5.13
N ASN A 214 6.72 -29.78 -5.15
CA ASN A 214 7.65 -29.38 -4.09
C ASN A 214 7.96 -27.87 -4.01
N GLY A 215 7.43 -27.04 -4.91
CA GLY A 215 7.62 -25.58 -4.91
C GLY A 215 6.32 -24.76 -4.80
N ALA A 216 5.15 -25.40 -4.95
CA ALA A 216 3.86 -24.72 -5.06
C ALA A 216 3.56 -23.93 -3.78
N THR A 217 3.90 -24.51 -2.62
CA THR A 217 3.76 -23.84 -1.31
C THR A 217 4.64 -22.61 -1.20
N GLY A 218 5.88 -22.66 -1.71
CA GLY A 218 6.78 -21.51 -1.68
C GLY A 218 6.26 -20.34 -2.50
N LEU A 219 5.73 -20.61 -3.69
CA LEU A 219 5.20 -19.57 -4.57
C LEU A 219 3.82 -19.07 -4.13
N ALA A 220 2.96 -19.97 -3.63
CA ALA A 220 1.71 -19.62 -2.96
C ALA A 220 1.92 -18.60 -1.83
N ILE A 221 2.95 -18.85 -1.02
CA ILE A 221 3.31 -17.99 0.10
C ILE A 221 3.90 -16.65 -0.40
N SER A 222 4.74 -16.68 -1.45
CA SER A 222 5.27 -15.47 -2.07
C SER A 222 4.16 -14.57 -2.62
N LEU A 223 3.17 -15.18 -3.28
CA LEU A 223 2.02 -14.49 -3.85
C LEU A 223 1.15 -13.84 -2.75
N LEU A 224 0.92 -14.55 -1.64
CA LEU A 224 0.20 -13.96 -0.50
C LEU A 224 0.99 -12.83 0.17
N GLY A 225 2.31 -12.99 0.30
CA GLY A 225 3.21 -11.97 0.85
C GLY A 225 3.22 -10.69 0.01
N ALA A 226 3.30 -10.81 -1.32
CA ALA A 226 3.27 -9.68 -2.24
C ALA A 226 1.93 -8.92 -2.21
N MET A 227 0.82 -9.63 -2.03
CA MET A 227 -0.52 -9.01 -1.99
C MET A 227 -0.75 -8.15 -0.76
N VAL A 228 -0.24 -8.52 0.41
CA VAL A 228 -0.53 -7.77 1.65
C VAL A 228 0.54 -6.72 1.90
N MET A 229 0.40 -5.56 1.25
CA MET A 229 1.34 -4.46 1.42
C MET A 229 1.11 -3.67 2.71
N PRO A 230 2.12 -3.53 3.57
CA PRO A 230 1.94 -2.96 4.91
C PRO A 230 1.80 -1.44 4.94
N HIS A 231 2.51 -0.72 4.07
CA HIS A 231 2.34 0.73 3.87
C HIS A 231 0.88 1.09 3.53
N ASN A 232 0.16 0.16 2.88
CA ASN A 232 -1.23 0.36 2.46
C ASN A 232 -2.20 0.40 3.66
N LEU A 233 -1.85 -0.25 4.78
CA LEU A 233 -2.62 -0.18 6.02
C LEU A 233 -2.57 1.23 6.62
N PHE A 234 -1.40 1.87 6.59
CA PHE A 234 -1.26 3.26 7.02
C PHE A 234 -1.98 4.19 6.05
N LEU A 235 -1.75 3.99 4.75
CA LEU A 235 -2.32 4.83 3.70
C LEU A 235 -3.84 4.83 3.74
N HIS A 236 -4.49 3.67 3.76
CA HIS A 236 -5.94 3.59 3.74
C HIS A 236 -6.57 4.26 4.97
N SER A 237 -5.98 4.04 6.15
CA SER A 237 -6.44 4.69 7.39
C SER A 237 -6.30 6.22 7.37
N ALA A 238 -5.41 6.76 6.54
CA ALA A 238 -5.20 8.19 6.38
C ALA A 238 -6.05 8.81 5.26
N LEU A 239 -6.21 8.13 4.13
CA LEU A 239 -6.96 8.63 2.98
C LEU A 239 -8.44 8.85 3.31
N VAL A 240 -9.04 8.00 4.15
CA VAL A 240 -10.43 8.18 4.59
C VAL A 240 -10.66 9.49 5.36
N LEU A 241 -9.59 10.07 5.95
CA LEU A 241 -9.63 11.34 6.67
C LEU A 241 -9.67 12.57 5.74
N SER A 242 -9.37 12.38 4.44
CA SER A 242 -9.48 13.44 3.43
C SER A 242 -10.93 13.85 3.14
N ARG A 243 -11.91 13.05 3.60
CA ARG A 243 -13.35 13.30 3.44
C ARG A 243 -13.94 13.83 4.76
N LYS A 244 -14.84 14.80 4.68
CA LYS A 244 -15.61 15.29 5.84
C LYS A 244 -16.74 14.31 6.13
N ILE A 245 -16.63 13.59 7.25
CA ILE A 245 -17.60 12.57 7.67
C ILE A 245 -18.44 13.12 8.82
N PRO A 246 -19.78 13.06 8.75
CA PRO A 246 -20.64 13.43 9.87
C PRO A 246 -20.31 12.61 11.14
N ARG A 247 -20.13 13.29 12.28
CA ARG A 247 -19.69 12.66 13.55
C ARG A 247 -20.84 11.99 14.34
N SER A 248 -22.03 11.90 13.76
CA SER A 248 -23.11 11.12 14.34
C SER A 248 -22.81 9.62 14.25
N VAL A 249 -23.31 8.83 15.21
CA VAL A 249 -23.19 7.36 15.21
C VAL A 249 -23.69 6.75 13.90
N THR A 250 -24.77 7.32 13.35
CA THR A 250 -25.33 6.93 12.05
C THR A 250 -24.41 7.32 10.89
N GLY A 251 -23.84 8.53 10.91
CA GLY A 251 -22.92 9.01 9.88
C GLY A 251 -21.63 8.19 9.79
N ILE A 252 -21.02 7.87 10.93
CA ILE A 252 -19.83 7.00 11.01
C ILE A 252 -20.16 5.61 10.45
N LYS A 253 -21.28 5.01 10.86
CA LYS A 253 -21.68 3.68 10.38
C LYS A 253 -21.95 3.65 8.87
N GLU A 254 -22.57 4.72 8.34
CA GLU A 254 -22.79 4.87 6.91
C GLU A 254 -21.47 5.05 6.15
N ALA A 255 -20.55 5.87 6.65
CA ALA A 255 -19.23 6.04 6.05
C ALA A 255 -18.44 4.72 6.01
N CYS A 256 -18.39 3.97 7.12
CA CYS A 256 -17.76 2.65 7.15
C CYS A 256 -18.38 1.69 6.10
N ARG A 257 -19.70 1.72 5.93
CA ARG A 257 -20.39 0.92 4.91
C ARG A 257 -20.02 1.36 3.49
N TYR A 258 -19.97 2.65 3.22
CA TYR A 258 -19.60 3.16 1.90
C TYR A 258 -18.14 2.83 1.56
N TYR A 259 -17.20 3.02 2.50
CA TYR A 259 -15.80 2.66 2.29
C TYR A 259 -15.59 1.15 2.12
N LEU A 260 -16.38 0.31 2.80
CA LEU A 260 -16.36 -1.14 2.58
C LEU A 260 -16.80 -1.50 1.16
N ILE A 261 -17.91 -0.92 0.67
CA ILE A 261 -18.42 -1.18 -0.69
C ILE A 261 -17.41 -0.67 -1.73
N GLU A 262 -16.90 0.54 -1.54
CA GLU A 262 -15.92 1.15 -2.42
C GLU A 262 -14.64 0.31 -2.52
N SER A 263 -14.03 -0.02 -1.38
CA SER A 263 -12.82 -0.84 -1.32
C SER A 263 -13.07 -2.22 -1.89
N GLY A 264 -14.26 -2.78 -1.65
CA GLY A 264 -14.64 -4.07 -2.22
C GLY A 264 -14.72 -4.05 -3.75
N LEU A 265 -15.28 -2.99 -4.34
CA LEU A 265 -15.31 -2.82 -5.79
C LEU A 265 -13.91 -2.60 -6.37
N ALA A 266 -13.08 -1.77 -5.71
CA ALA A 266 -11.72 -1.50 -6.16
C ALA A 266 -10.83 -2.76 -6.09
N LEU A 267 -10.88 -3.50 -4.98
CA LEU A 267 -10.16 -4.76 -4.83
C LEU A 267 -10.69 -5.86 -5.76
N MET A 268 -11.99 -5.85 -6.11
CA MET A 268 -12.53 -6.74 -7.13
C MET A 268 -11.90 -6.48 -8.50
N VAL A 269 -11.72 -5.21 -8.88
CA VAL A 269 -11.04 -4.85 -10.13
C VAL A 269 -9.58 -5.30 -10.11
N ALA A 270 -8.85 -5.04 -9.02
CA ALA A 270 -7.47 -5.51 -8.85
C ALA A 270 -7.37 -7.04 -8.91
N PHE A 271 -8.28 -7.74 -8.24
CA PHE A 271 -8.38 -9.20 -8.28
C PHE A 271 -8.57 -9.73 -9.71
N LEU A 272 -9.47 -9.12 -10.50
CA LEU A 272 -9.68 -9.53 -11.90
C LEU A 272 -8.46 -9.27 -12.78
N ILE A 273 -7.71 -8.19 -12.51
CA ILE A 273 -6.44 -7.92 -13.18
C ILE A 273 -5.46 -9.03 -12.85
N ASN A 274 -5.24 -9.35 -11.58
CA ASN A 274 -4.27 -10.37 -11.14
C ASN A 274 -4.62 -11.76 -11.67
N VAL A 275 -5.90 -12.15 -11.65
CA VAL A 275 -6.40 -13.37 -12.31
C VAL A 275 -6.06 -13.35 -13.80
N SER A 276 -6.19 -12.21 -14.46
CA SER A 276 -5.86 -12.07 -15.88
C SER A 276 -4.36 -12.23 -16.12
N VAL A 277 -3.50 -11.62 -15.30
CA VAL A 277 -2.03 -11.75 -15.39
C VAL A 277 -1.60 -13.21 -15.24
N ILE A 278 -2.06 -13.90 -14.20
CA ILE A 278 -1.77 -15.33 -13.98
C ILE A 278 -2.27 -16.15 -15.17
N SER A 279 -3.50 -15.89 -15.62
CA SER A 279 -4.11 -16.68 -16.68
C SER A 279 -3.39 -16.53 -18.01
N VAL A 280 -2.97 -15.30 -18.36
CA VAL A 280 -2.16 -15.01 -19.54
C VAL A 280 -0.81 -15.73 -19.45
N SER A 281 -0.10 -15.60 -18.33
CA SER A 281 1.20 -16.25 -18.14
C SER A 281 1.08 -17.78 -18.23
N GLY A 282 0.07 -18.37 -17.58
CA GLY A 282 -0.18 -19.81 -17.62
C GLY A 282 -0.57 -20.34 -19.00
N ALA A 283 -1.35 -19.57 -19.77
CA ALA A 283 -1.70 -19.93 -21.15
C ALA A 283 -0.47 -19.88 -22.06
N VAL A 284 0.35 -18.83 -21.95
CA VAL A 284 1.54 -18.61 -22.78
C VAL A 284 2.64 -19.65 -22.50
N CYS A 285 2.93 -19.91 -21.22
CA CYS A 285 3.98 -20.86 -20.83
C CYS A 285 3.61 -22.34 -21.05
N ASN A 286 2.32 -22.65 -21.16
CA ASN A 286 1.83 -24.01 -21.45
C ASN A 286 1.43 -24.21 -22.92
N ALA A 287 1.80 -23.29 -23.82
CA ALA A 287 1.58 -23.44 -25.25
C ALA A 287 2.41 -24.63 -25.81
N SER A 288 1.81 -25.44 -26.69
CA SER A 288 2.46 -26.61 -27.28
C SER A 288 3.67 -26.27 -28.13
N ASP A 289 3.62 -25.11 -28.80
CA ASP A 289 4.56 -24.71 -29.85
C ASP A 289 5.72 -23.86 -29.29
N LEU A 290 5.93 -23.92 -27.97
CA LEU A 290 6.94 -23.12 -27.28
C LEU A 290 8.36 -23.61 -27.60
N SER A 291 9.24 -22.68 -27.98
CA SER A 291 10.65 -22.98 -28.21
C SER A 291 11.33 -23.48 -26.92
N PRO A 292 12.40 -24.28 -27.00
CA PRO A 292 13.10 -24.76 -25.81
C PRO A 292 13.66 -23.61 -24.95
N GLU A 293 14.06 -22.49 -25.57
CA GLU A 293 14.54 -21.28 -24.89
C GLU A 293 13.41 -20.54 -24.15
N ASP A 294 12.25 -20.39 -24.78
CA ASP A 294 11.06 -19.79 -24.17
C ASP A 294 10.55 -20.66 -23.00
N ARG A 295 10.61 -22.00 -23.14
CA ARG A 295 10.25 -22.94 -22.08
C ARG A 295 11.17 -22.85 -20.87
N ALA A 296 12.47 -22.65 -21.08
CA ALA A 296 13.42 -22.39 -20.00
C ALA A 296 13.14 -21.04 -19.31
N SER A 297 12.74 -20.03 -20.09
CA SER A 297 12.40 -18.70 -19.57
C SER A 297 11.17 -18.71 -18.65
N CYS A 298 10.23 -19.64 -18.85
CA CYS A 298 9.06 -19.81 -17.97
C CYS A 298 9.41 -20.30 -16.54
N GLN A 299 10.56 -20.96 -16.33
CA GLN A 299 10.95 -21.42 -15.00
C GLN A 299 11.34 -20.26 -14.06
N ASP A 300 11.93 -19.21 -14.62
CA ASP A 300 12.39 -18.03 -13.87
C ASP A 300 11.86 -16.78 -14.57
N LEU A 301 10.54 -16.68 -14.67
CA LEU A 301 9.88 -15.60 -15.39
C LEU A 301 9.93 -14.30 -14.59
N ASP A 302 10.69 -13.33 -15.08
CA ASP A 302 10.73 -11.96 -14.58
C ASP A 302 9.91 -11.01 -15.50
N LEU A 303 9.70 -9.77 -15.05
CA LEU A 303 8.97 -8.75 -15.82
C LEU A 303 9.56 -8.52 -17.22
N ASN A 304 10.88 -8.63 -17.37
CA ASN A 304 11.56 -8.39 -18.64
C ASN A 304 11.34 -9.56 -19.62
N LYS A 305 11.59 -10.80 -19.18
CA LYS A 305 11.36 -12.05 -19.92
C LYS A 305 9.89 -12.21 -20.29
N ALA A 306 8.95 -11.83 -19.43
CA ALA A 306 7.51 -11.87 -19.71
C ALA A 306 7.16 -11.10 -20.98
N SER A 307 7.75 -9.93 -21.20
CA SER A 307 7.52 -9.17 -22.42
C SER A 307 8.01 -9.88 -23.68
N PHE A 308 9.17 -10.55 -23.62
CA PHE A 308 9.71 -11.31 -24.75
C PHE A 308 8.87 -12.54 -25.04
N LEU A 309 8.42 -13.26 -24.00
CA LEU A 309 7.51 -14.40 -24.15
C LEU A 309 6.17 -13.99 -24.77
N LEU A 310 5.56 -12.91 -24.26
CA LEU A 310 4.32 -12.36 -24.82
C LEU A 310 4.50 -11.94 -26.29
N ARG A 311 5.64 -11.32 -26.61
CA ARG A 311 5.99 -10.94 -27.99
C ARG A 311 6.06 -12.15 -28.92
N ASN A 312 6.70 -13.23 -28.46
CA ASN A 312 6.98 -14.41 -29.26
C ASN A 312 5.73 -15.26 -29.48
N VAL A 313 4.89 -15.41 -28.45
CA VAL A 313 3.72 -16.31 -28.47
C VAL A 313 2.45 -15.61 -28.96
N VAL A 314 2.15 -14.42 -28.44
CA VAL A 314 0.90 -13.69 -28.75
C VAL A 314 1.11 -12.73 -29.91
N GLY A 315 2.29 -12.12 -29.98
CA GLY A 315 2.72 -11.26 -31.09
C GLY A 315 3.25 -9.90 -30.65
N LYS A 316 3.79 -9.14 -31.62
CA LYS A 316 4.48 -7.87 -31.38
C LYS A 316 3.66 -6.82 -30.62
N TRP A 317 2.33 -6.85 -30.73
CA TRP A 317 1.45 -5.91 -30.05
C TRP A 317 1.30 -6.20 -28.55
N SER A 318 1.38 -7.47 -28.11
CA SER A 318 1.21 -7.83 -26.70
C SER A 318 2.34 -7.27 -25.84
N SER A 319 3.59 -7.41 -26.26
CA SER A 319 4.73 -6.79 -25.54
C SER A 319 4.57 -5.27 -25.33
N LYS A 320 3.97 -4.55 -26.29
CA LYS A 320 3.68 -3.12 -26.14
C LYS A 320 2.54 -2.86 -25.15
N LEU A 321 1.47 -3.66 -25.19
CA LEU A 321 0.35 -3.56 -24.25
C LEU A 321 0.82 -3.84 -22.83
N PHE A 322 1.58 -4.91 -22.62
CA PHE A 322 2.21 -5.22 -21.35
C PHE A 322 3.10 -4.08 -20.86
N ALA A 323 3.93 -3.51 -21.74
CA ALA A 323 4.77 -2.37 -21.38
C ALA A 323 3.97 -1.12 -21.00
N ILE A 324 2.85 -0.84 -21.68
CA ILE A 324 1.95 0.26 -21.31
C ILE A 324 1.29 -0.01 -19.95
N ALA A 325 0.84 -1.24 -19.70
CA ALA A 325 0.26 -1.63 -18.41
C ALA A 325 1.28 -1.53 -17.27
N LEU A 326 2.51 -2.02 -17.50
CA LEU A 326 3.60 -1.96 -16.53
C LEU A 326 4.03 -0.51 -16.26
N LEU A 327 4.06 0.35 -17.29
CA LEU A 327 4.32 1.77 -17.11
C LEU A 327 3.21 2.44 -16.28
N ALA A 328 1.95 2.18 -16.62
CA ALA A 328 0.80 2.75 -15.91
C ALA A 328 0.77 2.28 -14.43
N SER A 329 1.11 1.01 -14.19
CA SER A 329 1.24 0.41 -12.86
C SER A 329 2.39 1.03 -12.06
N GLY A 330 3.58 1.17 -12.65
CA GLY A 330 4.73 1.81 -11.99
C GLY A 330 4.44 3.26 -11.61
N GLN A 331 3.81 4.03 -12.51
CA GLN A 331 3.45 5.43 -12.24
C GLN A 331 2.35 5.58 -11.18
N SER A 332 1.34 4.71 -11.20
CA SER A 332 0.27 4.74 -10.20
C SER A 332 0.80 4.34 -8.82
N SER A 333 1.62 3.30 -8.74
CA SER A 333 2.22 2.85 -7.47
C SER A 333 3.13 3.91 -6.86
N THR A 334 3.92 4.61 -7.70
CA THR A 334 4.75 5.75 -7.28
C THR A 334 3.94 6.82 -6.54
N ILE A 335 2.71 7.10 -6.99
CA ILE A 335 1.81 8.02 -6.30
C ILE A 335 1.44 7.46 -4.91
N THR A 336 0.98 6.22 -4.86
CA THR A 336 0.55 5.54 -3.62
C THR A 336 1.68 5.44 -2.58
N GLY A 337 2.87 5.01 -2.99
CA GLY A 337 4.05 4.88 -2.11
C GLY A 337 4.49 6.22 -1.50
N THR A 338 4.47 7.30 -2.29
CA THR A 338 4.84 8.64 -1.79
C THR A 338 3.85 9.19 -0.77
N TYR A 339 2.54 9.01 -0.98
CA TYR A 339 1.52 9.37 0.01
C TYR A 339 1.66 8.54 1.28
N ALA A 340 1.85 7.22 1.16
CA ALA A 340 2.04 6.35 2.31
C ALA A 340 3.25 6.80 3.14
N GLY A 341 4.37 7.11 2.48
CA GLY A 341 5.56 7.64 3.12
C GLY A 341 5.34 8.96 3.86
N GLN A 342 4.55 9.88 3.30
CA GLN A 342 4.22 11.13 3.96
C GLN A 342 3.39 10.92 5.23
N TYR A 343 2.35 10.07 5.16
CA TYR A 343 1.52 9.76 6.32
C TYR A 343 2.28 8.99 7.40
N VAL A 344 3.16 8.07 7.03
CA VAL A 344 4.02 7.35 7.99
C VAL A 344 4.91 8.34 8.74
N MET A 345 5.64 9.21 8.02
CA MET A 345 6.54 10.18 8.66
C MET A 345 5.81 11.18 9.56
N GLN A 346 4.69 11.72 9.09
CA GLN A 346 3.88 12.67 9.86
C GLN A 346 3.23 12.00 11.07
N GLY A 347 2.66 10.81 10.91
CA GLY A 347 1.98 10.11 11.99
C GLY A 347 2.91 9.64 13.11
N PHE A 348 4.05 9.04 12.76
CA PHE A 348 4.99 8.53 13.75
C PHE A 348 5.84 9.63 14.40
N LEU A 349 6.30 10.65 13.65
CA LEU A 349 7.27 11.63 14.14
C LEU A 349 6.77 13.09 14.22
N ASP A 350 5.57 13.41 13.74
CA ASP A 350 5.11 14.81 13.49
C ASP A 350 5.97 15.62 12.53
N LEU A 351 6.87 14.97 11.81
CA LEU A 351 7.78 15.68 10.94
C LEU A 351 7.05 16.04 9.65
N ARG A 352 6.79 17.35 9.49
CA ARG A 352 6.26 17.94 8.27
C ARG A 352 7.41 18.42 7.40
N LEU A 353 7.95 17.53 6.58
CA LEU A 353 8.83 17.93 5.49
C LEU A 353 7.99 18.43 4.32
N GLU A 354 8.57 19.33 3.53
CA GLU A 354 7.97 19.71 2.25
C GLU A 354 7.79 18.47 1.36
N PRO A 355 6.63 18.30 0.71
CA PRO A 355 6.34 17.12 -0.13
C PRO A 355 7.43 16.82 -1.16
N TRP A 356 8.01 17.88 -1.75
CA TRP A 356 9.07 17.76 -2.74
C TRP A 356 10.37 17.17 -2.17
N LEU A 357 10.84 17.70 -1.03
CA LEU A 357 12.07 17.23 -0.39
C LEU A 357 11.93 15.77 0.09
N ARG A 358 10.77 15.44 0.66
CA ARG A 358 10.46 14.07 1.09
C ARG A 358 10.47 13.10 -0.08
N ASN A 359 9.74 13.43 -1.14
CA ASN A 359 9.68 12.60 -2.33
C ASN A 359 11.07 12.42 -2.98
N PHE A 360 11.85 13.50 -3.07
CA PHE A 360 13.21 13.43 -3.58
C PHE A 360 14.08 12.47 -2.74
N LEU A 361 14.01 12.55 -1.41
CA LEU A 361 14.79 11.68 -0.53
C LEU A 361 14.41 10.20 -0.67
N THR A 362 13.13 9.85 -0.55
CA THR A 362 12.69 8.45 -0.64
C THR A 362 13.00 7.88 -2.03
N ARG A 363 12.83 8.68 -3.09
CA ARG A 363 13.14 8.27 -4.45
C ARG A 363 14.62 8.10 -4.71
N CYS A 364 15.49 8.96 -4.19
CA CYS A 364 16.93 8.74 -4.26
C CYS A 364 17.34 7.42 -3.58
N LEU A 365 16.73 7.12 -2.42
CA LEU A 365 16.98 5.87 -1.69
C LEU A 365 16.51 4.62 -2.44
N ALA A 366 15.51 4.73 -3.33
CA ALA A 366 15.06 3.63 -4.20
C ALA A 366 15.85 3.54 -5.53
N ILE A 367 16.16 4.69 -6.14
CA ILE A 367 16.85 4.78 -7.44
C ILE A 367 18.31 4.33 -7.32
N ILE A 368 19.02 4.71 -6.25
CA ILE A 368 20.45 4.39 -6.11
C ILE A 368 20.71 2.87 -6.08
N PRO A 369 20.05 2.07 -5.20
CA PRO A 369 20.21 0.61 -5.22
C PRO A 369 19.80 0.01 -6.56
N SER A 370 18.68 0.48 -7.14
CA SER A 370 18.18 0.01 -8.43
C SER A 370 19.19 0.27 -9.55
N LEU A 371 19.84 1.44 -9.56
CA LEU A 371 20.84 1.80 -10.55
C LEU A 371 22.11 0.96 -10.40
N ILE A 372 22.62 0.80 -9.17
CA ILE A 372 23.81 -0.03 -8.90
C ILE A 372 23.58 -1.46 -9.37
N VAL A 373 22.44 -2.05 -9.01
CA VAL A 373 22.09 -3.42 -9.39
C VAL A 373 21.85 -3.53 -10.91
N ALA A 374 21.23 -2.54 -11.54
CA ALA A 374 21.06 -2.52 -12.99
C ALA A 374 22.40 -2.41 -13.75
N LEU A 375 23.37 -1.66 -13.22
CA LEU A 375 24.70 -1.53 -13.83
C LEU A 375 25.54 -2.80 -13.70
N ILE A 376 25.48 -3.48 -12.54
CA ILE A 376 26.31 -4.67 -12.26
C ILE A 376 25.64 -5.95 -12.77
N GLY A 377 24.35 -6.12 -12.47
CA GLY A 377 23.60 -7.35 -12.72
C GLY A 377 22.66 -7.31 -13.92
N GLY A 378 22.55 -6.18 -14.62
CA GLY A 378 21.64 -6.01 -15.75
C GLY A 378 20.16 -6.19 -15.37
N SER A 379 19.34 -6.65 -16.32
CA SER A 379 17.91 -6.88 -16.11
C SER A 379 17.63 -8.00 -15.10
N ALA A 380 18.41 -9.09 -15.14
CA ALA A 380 18.25 -10.21 -14.20
C ALA A 380 18.58 -9.79 -12.75
N GLY A 381 19.61 -8.96 -12.55
CA GLY A 381 19.90 -8.38 -11.24
C GLY A 381 18.75 -7.50 -10.75
N ALA A 382 18.19 -6.67 -11.62
CA ALA A 382 17.08 -5.79 -11.28
C ALA A 382 15.82 -6.57 -10.87
N GLY A 383 15.45 -7.64 -11.60
CA GLY A 383 14.34 -8.53 -11.19
C GLY A 383 14.57 -9.15 -9.81
N LYS A 384 15.78 -9.65 -9.53
CA LYS A 384 16.12 -10.16 -8.18
C LYS A 384 15.97 -9.11 -7.08
N LEU A 385 16.18 -7.83 -7.38
CA LEU A 385 16.00 -6.75 -6.42
C LEU A 385 14.52 -6.53 -6.07
N ILE A 386 13.59 -6.78 -7.01
CA ILE A 386 12.14 -6.78 -6.75
C ILE A 386 11.79 -7.84 -5.71
N ILE A 387 12.32 -9.06 -5.88
CA ILE A 387 12.11 -10.15 -4.92
C ILE A 387 12.64 -9.76 -3.52
N ILE A 388 13.83 -9.15 -3.45
CA ILE A 388 14.40 -8.67 -2.17
C ILE A 388 13.51 -7.59 -1.53
N ALA A 389 12.98 -6.66 -2.33
CA ALA A 389 12.05 -5.65 -1.85
C ALA A 389 10.78 -6.27 -1.23
N SER A 390 10.21 -7.29 -1.86
CA SER A 390 9.08 -8.05 -1.31
C SER A 390 9.42 -8.73 0.02
N MET A 391 10.64 -9.25 0.19
CA MET A 391 11.08 -9.79 1.49
C MET A 391 11.12 -8.74 2.59
N ILE A 392 11.58 -7.51 2.27
CA ILE A 392 11.61 -6.39 3.22
C ILE A 392 10.18 -5.98 3.62
N LEU A 393 9.25 -5.94 2.67
CA LEU A 393 7.84 -5.65 2.93
C LEU A 393 7.20 -6.72 3.84
N SER A 394 7.47 -8.00 3.60
CA SER A 394 6.99 -9.09 4.46
C SER A 394 7.51 -9.01 5.90
N PHE A 395 8.70 -8.45 6.11
CA PHE A 395 9.25 -8.19 7.46
C PHE A 395 8.48 -7.08 8.18
N GLU A 396 8.06 -6.02 7.49
CA GLU A 396 7.34 -4.90 8.12
C GLU A 396 5.89 -5.26 8.49
N LEU A 397 5.25 -6.15 7.73
CA LEU A 397 3.83 -6.40 7.85
C LEU A 397 3.29 -6.69 9.25
N PRO A 398 3.91 -7.55 10.09
CA PRO A 398 3.44 -7.76 11.46
C PRO A 398 3.48 -6.49 12.32
N PHE A 399 4.41 -5.58 12.06
CA PHE A 399 4.57 -4.33 12.79
C PHE A 399 3.47 -3.30 12.47
N ALA A 400 2.85 -3.36 11.29
CA ALA A 400 1.64 -2.59 10.97
C ALA A 400 0.35 -3.31 11.35
N LEU A 401 0.29 -4.63 11.11
CA LEU A 401 -0.91 -5.43 11.26
C LEU A 401 -1.30 -5.65 12.73
N VAL A 402 -0.33 -5.92 13.63
CA VAL A 402 -0.62 -6.12 15.06
C VAL A 402 -1.24 -4.88 15.70
N PRO A 403 -0.67 -3.66 15.55
CA PRO A 403 -1.32 -2.44 16.05
C PRO A 403 -2.72 -2.24 15.47
N LEU A 404 -2.91 -2.47 14.17
CA LEU A 404 -4.23 -2.32 13.53
C LEU A 404 -5.29 -3.23 14.16
N LEU A 405 -4.99 -4.51 14.33
CA LEU A 405 -5.90 -5.48 14.96
C LEU A 405 -6.20 -5.10 16.41
N LYS A 406 -5.18 -4.68 17.17
CA LYS A 406 -5.35 -4.28 18.58
C LYS A 406 -6.18 -3.02 18.73
N PHE A 407 -5.99 -2.03 17.86
CA PHE A 407 -6.72 -0.77 17.96
C PHE A 407 -8.18 -0.94 17.54
N THR A 408 -8.45 -1.70 16.48
CA THR A 408 -9.81 -1.94 16.00
C THR A 408 -10.64 -2.88 16.90
N SER A 409 -9.99 -3.80 17.64
CA SER A 409 -10.64 -4.61 18.67
C SER A 409 -10.82 -3.90 20.02
N SER A 410 -10.19 -2.74 20.23
CA SER A 410 -10.16 -2.08 21.53
C SER A 410 -11.32 -1.11 21.72
N LYS A 411 -12.20 -1.41 22.70
CA LYS A 411 -13.30 -0.51 23.11
C LYS A 411 -12.82 0.85 23.59
N THR A 412 -11.63 0.94 24.17
CA THR A 412 -11.07 2.23 24.63
C THR A 412 -10.69 3.15 23.48
N LYS A 413 -10.36 2.61 22.30
CA LYS A 413 -9.98 3.41 21.12
C LYS A 413 -11.15 3.61 20.15
N MET A 414 -11.97 2.58 19.94
CA MET A 414 -13.08 2.60 18.98
C MET A 414 -14.44 2.99 19.61
N GLY A 415 -14.53 3.09 20.94
CA GLY A 415 -15.76 3.42 21.64
C GLY A 415 -16.90 2.44 21.33
N SER A 416 -18.08 2.98 21.01
CA SER A 416 -19.29 2.23 20.62
C SER A 416 -19.15 1.51 19.27
N HIS A 417 -18.19 1.91 18.44
CA HIS A 417 -17.92 1.34 17.12
C HIS A 417 -16.83 0.25 17.15
N ALA A 418 -16.44 -0.23 18.34
CA ALA A 418 -15.52 -1.34 18.47
C ALA A 418 -16.06 -2.61 17.78
N ASN A 419 -15.16 -3.36 17.14
CA ASN A 419 -15.53 -4.61 16.51
C ASN A 419 -16.17 -5.57 17.52
N SER A 420 -17.19 -6.30 17.09
CA SER A 420 -17.77 -7.37 17.91
C SER A 420 -16.71 -8.42 18.24
N LEU A 421 -16.94 -9.21 19.29
CA LEU A 421 -16.02 -10.28 19.68
C LEU A 421 -15.81 -11.28 18.52
N VAL A 422 -16.86 -11.58 17.75
CA VAL A 422 -16.77 -12.47 16.59
C VAL A 422 -15.88 -11.87 15.48
N ILE A 423 -16.10 -10.61 15.12
CA ILE A 423 -15.29 -9.93 14.08
C ILE A 423 -13.84 -9.83 14.54
N SER A 424 -13.62 -9.48 15.81
CA SER A 424 -12.28 -9.46 16.40
C SER A 424 -11.61 -10.84 16.30
N SER A 425 -12.27 -11.92 16.72
CA SER A 425 -11.70 -13.27 16.60
C SER A 425 -11.37 -13.65 15.16
N VAL A 426 -12.28 -13.39 14.21
CA VAL A 426 -12.05 -13.69 12.78
C VAL A 426 -10.88 -12.90 12.22
N THR A 427 -10.79 -11.61 12.51
CA THR A 427 -9.72 -10.73 12.01
C THR A 427 -8.37 -11.06 12.64
N TRP A 428 -8.33 -11.47 13.91
CA TRP A 428 -7.13 -11.99 14.54
C TRP A 428 -6.67 -13.33 13.95
N ILE A 429 -7.60 -14.22 13.58
CA ILE A 429 -7.25 -15.47 12.88
C ILE A 429 -6.67 -15.17 11.50
N ILE A 430 -7.35 -14.35 10.70
CA ILE A 430 -6.88 -13.94 9.36
C ILE A 430 -5.52 -13.25 9.47
N GLY A 431 -5.38 -12.29 10.37
CA GLY A 431 -4.14 -11.58 10.59
C GLY A 431 -3.03 -12.50 11.10
N GLY A 432 -3.34 -13.44 11.99
CA GLY A 432 -2.42 -14.47 12.47
C GLY A 432 -1.91 -15.37 11.35
N LEU A 433 -2.79 -15.79 10.44
CA LEU A 433 -2.42 -16.56 9.25
C LEU A 433 -1.51 -15.75 8.31
N ILE A 434 -1.88 -14.51 8.01
CA ILE A 434 -1.07 -13.61 7.17
C ILE A 434 0.32 -13.42 7.79
N MET A 435 0.41 -13.12 9.09
CA MET A 435 1.68 -12.97 9.80
C MET A 435 2.50 -14.26 9.78
N GLY A 436 1.87 -15.42 10.08
CA GLY A 436 2.55 -16.71 10.05
C GLY A 436 3.12 -17.05 8.69
N ILE A 437 2.36 -16.80 7.62
CA ILE A 437 2.78 -17.00 6.24
C ILE A 437 3.91 -16.05 5.87
N ASN A 438 3.84 -14.78 6.25
CA ASN A 438 4.91 -13.79 5.99
C ASN A 438 6.19 -14.11 6.77
N ILE A 439 6.08 -14.55 8.02
CA ILE A 439 7.23 -15.01 8.81
C ILE A 439 7.87 -16.23 8.13
N TYR A 440 7.07 -17.22 7.71
CA TYR A 440 7.58 -18.37 6.97
C TYR A 440 8.24 -17.96 5.65
N TYR A 441 7.63 -17.06 4.89
CA TYR A 441 8.20 -16.52 3.65
C TYR A 441 9.57 -15.90 3.90
N LEU A 442 9.68 -15.05 4.92
CA LEU A 442 10.93 -14.39 5.30
C LEU A 442 12.01 -15.41 5.67
N VAL A 443 11.69 -16.37 6.54
CA VAL A 443 12.64 -17.40 7.00
C VAL A 443 13.06 -18.30 5.84
N SER A 444 12.11 -18.78 5.04
CA SER A 444 12.40 -19.67 3.90
C SER A 444 13.21 -18.97 2.82
N SER A 445 12.92 -17.70 2.53
CA SER A 445 13.68 -16.88 1.60
C SER A 445 15.10 -16.61 2.09
N PHE A 446 15.27 -16.33 3.40
CA PHE A 446 16.57 -16.17 4.01
C PHE A 446 17.40 -17.48 3.95
N ILE A 447 16.79 -18.63 4.24
CA ILE A 447 17.46 -19.93 4.11
C ILE A 447 17.86 -20.20 2.66
N LYS A 448 16.99 -19.93 1.69
CA LYS A 448 17.31 -20.07 0.26
C LYS A 448 18.48 -19.17 -0.14
N LEU A 449 18.52 -17.94 0.35
CA LEU A 449 19.61 -16.99 0.10
C LEU A 449 20.95 -17.53 0.65
N LEU A 450 20.95 -18.11 1.85
CA LEU A 450 22.15 -18.75 2.42
C LEU A 450 22.62 -19.94 1.59
N LEU A 451 21.70 -20.83 1.20
CA LEU A 451 22.00 -22.06 0.45
C LEU A 451 22.54 -21.80 -0.96
N HIS A 452 22.03 -20.77 -1.65
CA HIS A 452 22.46 -20.42 -3.01
C HIS A 452 23.60 -19.39 -3.03
N SER A 453 24.08 -18.93 -1.87
CA SER A 453 25.18 -17.98 -1.84
C SER A 453 26.49 -18.66 -2.26
N HIS A 454 27.22 -18.05 -3.19
CA HIS A 454 28.57 -18.49 -3.59
C HIS A 454 29.63 -18.16 -2.53
N MET A 455 29.25 -18.01 -1.25
CA MET A 455 30.15 -17.59 -0.19
C MET A 455 30.88 -18.77 0.45
N ASN A 456 32.02 -18.48 1.08
CA ASN A 456 32.76 -19.46 1.88
C ASN A 456 31.88 -20.00 3.03
N LEU A 457 32.04 -21.29 3.37
CA LEU A 457 31.23 -21.96 4.40
C LEU A 457 31.23 -21.21 5.75
N VAL A 458 32.36 -20.61 6.14
CA VAL A 458 32.47 -19.79 7.36
C VAL A 458 31.55 -18.56 7.30
N ALA A 459 31.48 -17.88 6.15
CA ALA A 459 30.61 -16.72 5.96
C ALA A 459 29.13 -17.12 5.98
N ILE A 460 28.79 -18.28 5.40
CA ILE A 460 27.43 -18.83 5.44
C ILE A 460 27.03 -19.15 6.89
N VAL A 461 27.90 -19.79 7.68
CA VAL A 461 27.63 -20.10 9.09
C VAL A 461 27.46 -18.82 9.91
N PHE A 462 28.33 -17.84 9.73
CA PHE A 462 28.25 -16.57 10.47
C PHE A 462 26.99 -15.78 10.11
N LEU A 463 26.68 -15.66 8.81
CA LEU A 463 25.46 -15.01 8.34
C LEU A 463 24.20 -15.77 8.79
N GLY A 464 24.26 -17.09 8.84
CA GLY A 464 23.21 -17.94 9.39
C GLY A 464 22.95 -17.68 10.87
N VAL A 465 23.99 -17.69 11.71
CA VAL A 465 23.87 -17.40 13.15
C VAL A 465 23.32 -16.00 13.40
N LEU A 466 23.86 -14.98 12.71
CA LEU A 466 23.34 -13.61 12.81
C LEU A 466 21.90 -13.49 12.33
N GLY A 467 21.56 -14.14 11.21
CA GLY A 467 20.22 -14.10 10.65
C GLY A 467 19.19 -14.81 11.53
N PHE A 468 19.49 -15.99 12.07
CA PHE A 468 18.60 -16.69 12.99
C PHE A 468 18.47 -15.94 14.33
N SER A 469 19.54 -15.32 14.83
CA SER A 469 19.45 -14.41 15.96
C SER A 469 18.55 -13.21 15.65
N GLY A 470 18.67 -12.63 14.46
CA GLY A 470 17.80 -11.57 13.96
C GLY A 470 16.32 -12.00 13.92
N ILE A 471 16.04 -13.18 13.38
CA ILE A 471 14.68 -13.76 13.34
C ILE A 471 14.14 -13.96 14.78
N ALA A 472 14.96 -14.43 15.71
CA ALA A 472 14.55 -14.57 17.12
C ALA A 472 14.18 -13.21 17.74
N THR A 473 14.99 -12.17 17.50
CA THR A 473 14.68 -10.81 17.98
C THR A 473 13.42 -10.23 17.33
N TYR A 474 13.21 -10.51 16.05
CA TYR A 474 12.02 -10.13 15.29
C TYR A 474 10.76 -10.79 15.88
N LEU A 475 10.79 -12.10 16.13
CA LEU A 475 9.68 -12.82 16.77
C LEU A 475 9.40 -12.33 18.19
N ALA A 476 10.45 -12.00 18.95
CA ALA A 476 10.32 -11.41 20.28
C ALA A 476 9.67 -10.01 20.22
N ALA A 477 10.03 -9.19 19.23
CA ALA A 477 9.44 -7.87 19.01
C ALA A 477 7.95 -7.96 18.62
N ILE A 478 7.58 -8.88 17.74
CA ILE A 478 6.18 -9.15 17.40
C ILE A 478 5.42 -9.60 18.65
N SER A 479 5.99 -10.56 19.39
CA SER A 479 5.39 -11.09 20.62
C SER A 479 5.19 -9.99 21.67
N TYR A 480 6.16 -9.08 21.81
CA TYR A 480 6.03 -7.89 22.65
C TYR A 480 4.85 -7.01 22.22
N LEU A 481 4.69 -6.73 20.92
CA LEU A 481 3.57 -5.92 20.42
C LEU A 481 2.22 -6.60 20.63
N VAL A 482 2.15 -7.93 20.45
CA VAL A 482 0.92 -8.71 20.65
C VAL A 482 0.54 -8.74 22.14
N LEU A 483 1.48 -9.06 23.04
CA LEU A 483 1.23 -9.27 24.47
C LEU A 483 1.07 -7.97 25.26
N ARG A 484 1.67 -6.86 24.81
CA ARG A 484 1.58 -5.58 25.49
C ARG A 484 0.11 -5.13 25.62
N LYS A 485 -0.36 -4.77 26.82
CA LYS A 485 -1.68 -4.16 26.99
C LYS A 485 -1.72 -2.77 26.32
N ASN A 486 -2.82 -2.44 25.66
CA ASN A 486 -3.03 -1.06 25.18
C ASN A 486 -3.03 -0.11 26.39
N ARG A 487 -2.41 1.06 26.23
CA ARG A 487 -2.46 2.18 27.15
C ARG A 487 -3.92 2.60 27.22
N GLU A 488 -4.48 2.52 28.43
CA GLU A 488 -5.77 3.12 28.72
C GLU A 488 -5.61 4.62 28.43
N SER A 489 -6.34 5.12 27.45
CA SER A 489 -6.43 6.54 27.23
C SER A 489 -7.02 7.15 28.50
N SER A 490 -6.32 8.08 29.14
CA SER A 490 -6.80 8.82 30.33
C SER A 490 -8.08 9.64 30.07
N SER A 491 -8.70 9.49 28.90
CA SER A 491 -10.03 10.00 28.55
C SER A 491 -11.19 9.21 29.19
N THR A 492 -10.97 8.46 30.27
CA THR A 492 -12.05 8.11 31.21
C THR A 492 -12.66 9.37 31.85
N HIS A 493 -11.94 10.50 31.86
CA HIS A 493 -12.50 11.80 32.25
C HIS A 493 -13.52 12.41 31.28
N PHE A 494 -13.79 11.78 30.12
CA PHE A 494 -14.86 12.22 29.21
C PHE A 494 -16.18 11.45 29.39
N LEU A 495 -16.23 10.40 30.21
CA LEU A 495 -17.47 9.67 30.52
C LEU A 495 -18.10 10.03 31.88
N ASP A 496 -17.40 10.80 32.73
CA ASP A 496 -17.96 11.31 33.99
C ASP A 496 -18.65 12.69 33.87
N PHE A 497 -18.80 13.23 32.66
CA PHE A 497 -19.82 14.24 32.37
C PHE A 497 -21.15 13.58 31.98
N SER A 498 -21.57 12.61 32.79
CA SER A 498 -22.92 12.07 32.80
C SER A 498 -23.86 13.07 33.49
N ASN A 499 -23.99 14.28 32.92
CA ASN A 499 -25.11 15.20 33.13
C ASN A 499 -25.02 16.43 32.22
N SER A 500 -25.08 16.22 30.90
CA SER A 500 -25.60 17.25 29.97
C SER A 500 -25.99 16.59 28.66
N GLN A 501 -27.27 16.71 28.29
CA GLN A 501 -27.83 16.29 27.01
C GLN A 501 -27.26 17.14 25.85
N THR A 502 -26.01 16.90 25.48
CA THR A 502 -25.39 17.54 24.32
C THR A 502 -24.78 16.45 23.47
N GLU A 503 -25.25 16.36 22.22
CA GLU A 503 -24.86 15.34 21.24
C GLU A 503 -23.34 15.10 21.26
N GLU A 504 -22.94 13.84 21.48
CA GLU A 504 -21.55 13.38 21.55
C GLU A 504 -20.82 13.70 20.24
N THR A 505 -20.19 14.88 20.18
CA THR A 505 -19.23 15.23 19.14
C THR A 505 -17.86 14.77 19.60
N LEU A 506 -17.44 13.59 19.14
CA LEU A 506 -16.07 13.10 19.36
C LEU A 506 -15.06 14.16 18.87
N PRO A 507 -14.20 14.72 19.73
CA PRO A 507 -13.25 15.76 19.34
C PRO A 507 -12.24 15.22 18.32
N ARG A 508 -12.05 15.98 17.24
CA ARG A 508 -11.12 15.68 16.13
C ARG A 508 -9.97 16.69 16.19
N GLU A 509 -8.73 16.21 16.15
CA GLU A 509 -7.61 17.01 15.63
C GLU A 509 -7.75 16.92 14.11
N ASP A 510 -8.49 17.87 13.54
CA ASP A 510 -8.69 17.92 12.11
C ASP A 510 -7.35 18.06 11.40
N ILE A 511 -7.15 17.21 10.40
CA ILE A 511 -6.17 17.37 9.35
C ILE A 511 -6.62 18.58 8.48
N ALA A 512 -6.63 19.77 9.08
CA ALA A 512 -6.78 21.05 8.39
C ALA A 512 -5.43 21.53 7.84
N ASN A 513 -4.32 20.96 8.32
CA ASN A 513 -2.97 21.42 8.03
C ASN A 513 -2.18 20.57 7.01
N MET A 514 -2.81 19.63 6.29
CA MET A 514 -2.10 18.73 5.34
C MET A 514 -2.06 19.20 3.89
N GLN A 515 -2.34 20.47 3.58
CA GLN A 515 -2.17 20.97 2.21
C GLN A 515 -1.28 22.18 2.16
N LEU A 516 -0.40 22.16 1.14
CA LEU A 516 0.40 23.30 0.73
C LEU A 516 -0.50 24.55 0.70
N PRO A 517 -0.05 25.69 1.27
CA PRO A 517 -0.75 26.93 1.06
C PRO A 517 -0.86 27.14 -0.45
N ASN A 518 -2.09 27.22 -0.96
CA ASN A 518 -2.30 27.84 -2.25
C ASN A 518 -1.64 29.22 -2.12
N ARG A 519 -0.56 29.45 -2.87
CA ARG A 519 -0.21 30.81 -3.26
C ARG A 519 -1.40 31.29 -4.08
N VAL A 520 -2.41 31.83 -3.40
CA VAL A 520 -3.29 32.80 -3.99
C VAL A 520 -2.33 33.85 -4.50
N ALA A 521 -2.16 33.89 -5.82
CA ALA A 521 -1.50 34.98 -6.46
C ALA A 521 -2.14 36.23 -5.87
N VAL A 522 -1.37 37.00 -5.11
CA VAL A 522 -1.72 38.37 -4.79
C VAL A 522 -1.70 39.07 -6.13
N ILE A 523 -2.81 38.96 -6.86
CA ILE A 523 -3.15 39.89 -7.90
C ILE A 523 -3.37 41.17 -7.10
N GLY A 524 -2.33 41.99 -7.07
CA GLY A 524 -2.44 43.34 -6.57
C GLY A 524 -3.54 44.00 -7.37
N ASP A 525 -4.64 44.32 -6.70
CA ASP A 525 -5.53 45.36 -7.15
C ASP A 525 -4.75 46.67 -7.01
N LEU A 526 -4.03 46.98 -8.09
CA LEU A 526 -3.66 48.31 -8.49
C LEU A 526 -4.97 49.08 -8.73
N ASN A 527 -5.36 49.91 -7.77
CA ASN A 527 -6.06 51.17 -8.00
C ASN A 527 -5.70 52.16 -6.90
#